data_AF-A0A2R3JNI8-F1
#
_entry.id   AF-A0A2R3JNI8-F1
#
_cell.length_a   1.000
_cell.length_b   1.000
_cell.length_c   1.000
_cell.angle_alpha   90.00
_cell.angle_beta   90.00
_cell.angle_gamma   90.00
#
_symmetry.space_group_name_H-M   'P 1'
#
loop_
_entity.id
_entity.type
_entity.pdbx_description
1 polymer ?
#
loop_
_entity_poly.entity_id
_entity_poly.type
_entity_poly.pdbx_seq_one_letter_code
_entity_poly.pdbx_strand_id
1 'polypeptide(L)'
;MDIEALAQRSHRIRTAYHQLEQQQDGHPWTLEQDALAFLTDAGLVGRQVMNQTNSWPETPASVDLASKLAESIWWLVVLADRSGIDIDQALTQFLTAREQHLS
;
A
#
# COMPACT_ATOMS: atom_id res chain seq x y z
N MET A 1 9.99 -12.02 5.10
CA MET A 1 10.64 -10.74 4.73
C MET A 1 10.33 -9.79 5.86
N ASP A 2 11.33 -9.15 6.43
CA ASP A 2 11.13 -8.12 7.46
C ASP A 2 10.74 -6.77 6.82
N ILE A 3 10.41 -5.80 7.67
CA ILE A 3 9.92 -4.48 7.26
C ILE A 3 11.02 -3.69 6.55
N GLU A 4 12.27 -3.79 6.99
CA GLU A 4 13.41 -3.11 6.37
C GLU A 4 13.64 -3.61 4.94
N ALA A 5 13.68 -4.92 4.72
CA ALA A 5 13.81 -5.51 3.40
C ALA A 5 12.61 -5.19 2.50
N LEU A 6 11.41 -5.11 3.06
CA LEU A 6 10.22 -4.63 2.34
C LEU A 6 10.39 -3.18 1.92
N ALA A 7 10.76 -2.27 2.83
CA ALA A 7 10.97 -0.85 2.56
C ALA A 7 12.02 -0.64 1.46
N GLN A 8 13.16 -1.31 1.55
CA GLN A 8 14.22 -1.20 0.56
C GLN A 8 13.75 -1.66 -0.83
N ARG A 9 12.99 -2.77 -0.91
CA ARG A 9 12.44 -3.25 -2.19
C ARG A 9 11.38 -2.30 -2.73
N SER A 10 10.48 -1.80 -1.87
CA SER A 10 9.44 -0.84 -2.24
C SER A 10 10.02 0.45 -2.81
N HIS A 11 11.04 1.02 -2.16
CA HIS A 11 11.74 2.21 -2.63
C HIS A 11 12.36 2.00 -4.01
N ARG A 12 13.03 0.86 -4.24
CA ARG A 12 13.62 0.54 -5.56
C ARG A 12 12.55 0.46 -6.66
N ILE A 13 11.43 -0.20 -6.38
CA ILE A 13 10.31 -0.32 -7.32
C ILE A 13 9.72 1.07 -7.61
N ARG A 14 9.45 1.87 -6.57
CA ARG A 14 8.88 3.21 -6.77
C ARG A 14 9.81 4.14 -7.55
N THR A 15 11.12 4.05 -7.29
CA THR A 15 12.16 4.77 -8.05
C THR A 15 12.12 4.39 -9.53
N ALA A 16 11.94 3.10 -9.85
CA ALA A 16 11.79 2.66 -11.24
C ALA A 16 10.50 3.21 -11.88
N TYR A 17 9.38 3.25 -11.15
CA TYR A 17 8.17 3.90 -11.64
C TYR A 17 8.34 5.41 -11.86
N HIS A 18 9.03 6.14 -10.98
CA HIS A 18 9.34 7.55 -11.21
C HIS A 18 10.13 7.77 -12.51
N GLN A 19 11.05 6.86 -12.85
CA GLN A 19 11.78 6.93 -14.12
C GLN A 19 10.87 6.70 -15.32
N LEU A 20 9.88 5.80 -15.21
CA LEU A 20 8.88 5.58 -16.25
C LEU A 20 7.96 6.80 -16.43
N GLU A 21 7.46 7.37 -15.33
CA GLU A 21 6.63 8.57 -15.33
C GLU A 21 7.38 9.77 -15.92
N GLN A 22 8.67 9.92 -15.61
CA GLN A 22 9.52 10.94 -16.22
C GLN A 22 9.63 10.79 -17.75
N GLN A 23 9.63 9.55 -18.26
CA GLN A 23 9.67 9.27 -19.70
C GLN A 23 8.30 9.50 -20.38
N GLN A 24 7.21 9.22 -19.67
CA GLN A 24 5.85 9.29 -20.20
C GLN A 24 5.26 10.69 -20.13
N ASP A 25 5.35 11.32 -18.97
CA ASP A 25 4.65 12.55 -18.61
C ASP A 25 5.59 13.73 -18.34
N GLY A 26 6.91 13.50 -18.38
CA GLY A 26 7.92 14.54 -18.18
C GLY A 26 8.14 14.94 -16.72
N HIS A 27 7.45 14.31 -15.78
CA HIS A 27 7.66 14.47 -14.35
C HIS A 27 7.26 13.18 -13.59
N PRO A 28 7.89 12.87 -12.45
CA PRO A 28 7.38 11.83 -11.55
C PRO A 28 6.06 12.27 -10.91
N TRP A 29 5.26 11.30 -10.47
CA TRP A 29 4.05 11.59 -9.71
C TRP A 29 4.37 12.25 -8.36
N THR A 30 3.49 13.17 -7.96
CA THR A 30 3.56 13.79 -6.63
C THR A 30 3.15 12.80 -5.54
N LEU A 31 3.42 13.17 -4.28
CA LEU A 31 3.01 12.36 -3.13
C LEU A 31 1.48 12.20 -3.08
N GLU A 32 0.74 13.26 -3.43
CA GLU A 32 -0.72 13.25 -3.48
C GLU A 32 -1.24 12.30 -4.57
N GLN A 33 -0.55 12.18 -5.70
CA GLN A 33 -0.90 11.24 -6.76
C GLN A 33 -0.67 9.79 -6.33
N ASP A 34 0.44 9.50 -5.63
CA ASP A 34 0.67 8.18 -5.02
C ASP A 34 -0.41 7.85 -3.98
N ALA A 35 -0.79 8.82 -3.15
CA ALA A 35 -1.86 8.65 -2.15
C ALA A 35 -3.22 8.38 -2.82
N LEU A 36 -3.50 9.03 -3.95
CA LEU A 36 -4.71 8.78 -4.73
C LEU A 36 -4.72 7.37 -5.33
N ALA A 37 -3.59 6.90 -5.85
CA ALA A 37 -3.45 5.54 -6.39
C ALA A 37 -3.68 4.49 -5.29
N PHE A 38 -3.12 4.71 -4.10
CA PHE A 38 -3.38 3.86 -2.93
C PHE A 38 -4.88 3.75 -2.62
N LEU A 39 -5.64 4.85 -2.65
CA LEU A 39 -7.07 4.83 -2.36
C LEU A 39 -7.85 3.93 -3.33
N THR A 40 -7.43 3.86 -4.60
CA THR A 40 -8.01 2.92 -5.57
C THR A 40 -7.80 1.47 -5.14
N ASP A 41 -6.58 1.09 -4.75
CA ASP A 41 -6.27 -0.27 -4.32
C ASP A 41 -6.91 -0.63 -2.98
N ALA A 42 -6.96 0.31 -2.03
CA ALA A 42 -7.66 0.14 -0.76
C ALA A 42 -9.16 -0.12 -0.96
N GLY A 43 -9.80 0.59 -1.90
CA GLY A 43 -11.19 0.35 -2.28
C GLY A 43 -11.39 -1.05 -2.89
N LEU A 44 -10.43 -1.52 -3.69
CA LEU A 44 -10.46 -2.87 -4.25
C LEU A 44 -10.30 -3.96 -3.19
N VAL A 45 -9.48 -3.74 -2.15
CA VAL A 45 -9.39 -4.65 -0.99
C VAL A 45 -10.78 -4.83 -0.36
N GLY A 46 -11.48 -3.73 -0.04
CA GLY A 46 -12.82 -3.79 0.54
C GLY A 46 -13.81 -4.55 -0.36
N ARG A 47 -13.78 -4.29 -1.67
CA ARG A 47 -14.61 -5.00 -2.65
C ARG A 47 -14.32 -6.51 -2.67
N GLN A 48 -13.05 -6.90 -2.68
CA GLN A 48 -12.68 -8.32 -2.75
C GLN A 48 -12.99 -9.06 -1.44
N VAL A 49 -12.90 -8.41 -0.28
CA VAL A 49 -13.39 -8.97 0.98
C VAL A 49 -14.89 -9.25 0.89
N MET A 50 -15.70 -8.28 0.44
CA MET A 50 -17.15 -8.48 0.30
C MET A 50 -17.51 -9.60 -0.68
N ASN A 51 -16.73 -9.74 -1.75
CA ASN A 51 -16.87 -10.84 -2.71
C ASN A 51 -16.55 -12.19 -2.04
N GLN A 52 -15.43 -12.28 -1.30
CA GLN A 52 -15.04 -13.49 -0.56
C GLN A 52 -16.07 -13.89 0.51
N THR A 53 -16.74 -12.93 1.14
CA THR A 53 -17.77 -13.17 2.15
C THR A 53 -19.19 -13.32 1.59
N ASN A 54 -19.35 -13.33 0.25
CA ASN A 54 -20.65 -13.41 -0.45
C ASN A 54 -21.65 -12.32 -0.01
N SER A 55 -21.16 -11.16 0.43
CA SER A 55 -21.99 -10.03 0.90
C SER A 55 -22.22 -8.98 -0.18
N TRP A 56 -21.79 -9.25 -1.42
CA TRP A 56 -21.93 -8.38 -2.59
C TRP A 56 -22.34 -9.23 -3.81
N PRO A 57 -23.10 -8.68 -4.78
CA PRO A 57 -23.49 -9.44 -5.96
C PRO A 57 -22.28 -10.02 -6.70
N GLU A 58 -22.39 -11.29 -7.08
CA GLU A 58 -21.36 -12.01 -7.84
C GLU A 58 -20.96 -11.19 -9.06
N THR A 59 -19.79 -10.57 -8.97
CA THR A 59 -19.11 -9.99 -10.13
C THR A 59 -17.90 -10.87 -10.38
N PRO A 60 -17.61 -11.27 -11.63
CA PRO A 60 -16.37 -11.97 -11.92
C PRO A 60 -15.21 -11.19 -11.31
N ALA A 61 -14.49 -11.81 -10.37
CA ALA A 61 -13.38 -11.15 -9.68
C ALA A 61 -12.29 -10.90 -10.72
N SER A 62 -12.18 -9.66 -11.20
CA SER A 62 -11.13 -9.29 -12.16
C SER A 62 -9.75 -9.21 -11.52
N VAL A 63 -9.68 -9.16 -10.18
CA VAL A 63 -8.44 -9.02 -9.41
C VAL A 63 -8.55 -9.80 -8.11
N ASP A 64 -7.50 -10.53 -7.75
CA ASP A 64 -7.44 -11.34 -6.54
C ASP A 64 -7.16 -10.50 -5.27
N LEU A 65 -7.74 -10.91 -4.13
CA LEU A 65 -7.60 -10.23 -2.84
C LEU A 65 -6.14 -10.19 -2.37
N ALA A 66 -5.39 -11.29 -2.52
CA ALA A 66 -4.01 -11.35 -2.04
C ALA A 66 -3.12 -10.33 -2.76
N SER A 67 -3.30 -10.19 -4.08
CA SER A 67 -2.60 -9.18 -4.87
C SER A 67 -2.90 -7.76 -4.39
N LYS A 68 -4.17 -7.43 -4.09
CA LYS A 68 -4.54 -6.08 -3.65
C LYS A 68 -4.13 -5.77 -2.22
N LEU A 69 -4.09 -6.77 -1.35
CA LEU A 69 -3.47 -6.65 -0.03
C LEU A 69 -1.97 -6.36 -0.15
N ALA A 70 -1.25 -7.10 -1.01
CA ALA A 70 0.18 -6.91 -1.23
C ALA A 70 0.49 -5.51 -1.81
N GLU A 71 -0.28 -5.06 -2.79
CA GLU A 71 -0.13 -3.74 -3.40
C GLU A 71 -0.48 -2.61 -2.42
N SER A 72 -1.51 -2.79 -1.58
CA SER A 72 -1.83 -1.84 -0.51
C SER A 72 -0.70 -1.73 0.51
N ILE A 73 -0.07 -2.85 0.89
CA ILE A 73 1.11 -2.85 1.76
C ILE A 73 2.28 -2.11 1.09
N TRP A 74 2.52 -2.37 -0.19
CA TRP A 74 3.57 -1.67 -0.94
C TRP A 74 3.34 -0.15 -0.98
N TRP A 75 2.11 0.29 -1.25
CA TRP A 75 1.73 1.70 -1.22
C TRP A 75 1.95 2.34 0.14
N LEU A 76 1.51 1.71 1.23
CA LEU A 76 1.69 2.26 2.58
C LEU A 76 3.18 2.45 2.93
N VAL A 77 4.03 1.52 2.50
CA VAL A 77 5.48 1.62 2.68
C VAL A 77 6.08 2.75 1.82
N VAL A 78 5.64 2.88 0.57
CA VAL A 78 6.06 3.99 -0.32
C VAL A 78 5.63 5.34 0.27
N LEU A 79 4.40 5.46 0.74
CA LEU A 79 3.87 6.69 1.32
C LEU A 79 4.61 7.07 2.60
N ALA A 80 4.96 6.09 3.45
CA ALA A 80 5.77 6.33 4.63
C ALA A 80 7.14 6.89 4.26
N ASP A 81 7.85 6.24 3.34
CA ASP A 81 9.17 6.66 2.87
C ASP A 81 9.14 8.08 2.26
N ARG A 82 8.20 8.33 1.33
CA ARG A 82 8.04 9.66 0.69
C ARG A 82 7.58 10.75 1.66
N SER A 83 7.03 10.38 2.81
CA SER A 83 6.62 11.31 3.87
C SER A 83 7.69 11.45 4.98
N GLY A 84 8.83 10.78 4.86
CA GLY A 84 9.89 10.80 5.88
C GLY A 84 9.52 10.07 7.18
N ILE A 85 8.66 9.06 7.09
CA ILE A 85 8.19 8.26 8.22
C ILE A 85 8.93 6.92 8.26
N ASP A 86 9.54 6.61 9.40
CA ASP A 86 10.04 5.27 9.69
C ASP A 86 8.86 4.34 9.99
N ILE A 87 8.52 3.50 9.01
CA ILE A 87 7.36 2.61 9.10
C ILE A 87 7.54 1.49 10.13
N ASP A 88 8.78 1.04 10.38
CA ASP A 88 9.07 0.00 11.37
C ASP A 88 8.85 0.55 12.78
N GLN A 89 9.37 1.75 13.04
CA GLN A 89 9.14 2.46 14.29
C GLN A 89 7.65 2.77 14.49
N ALA A 90 6.96 3.30 13.46
CA ALA A 90 5.55 3.66 13.55
C ALA A 90 4.66 2.44 13.85
N LEU A 91 4.93 1.30 13.20
CA LEU A 91 4.18 0.08 13.44
C LEU A 91 4.44 -0.48 14.85
N THR A 92 5.71 -0.50 15.27
CA THR A 92 6.08 -0.94 16.62
C THR A 92 5.35 -0.13 17.69
N GLN A 93 5.37 1.20 17.58
CA GLN A 93 4.67 2.09 18.52
C GLN A 93 3.15 1.85 18.51
N PHE A 94 2.54 1.69 17.33
CA PHE A 94 1.12 1.43 17.21
C PHE A 94 0.72 0.11 17.89
N LEU A 95 1.42 -0.98 17.59
CA LEU A 95 1.12 -2.30 18.14
C LEU A 95 1.29 -2.34 19.66
N THR A 96 2.42 -1.84 20.18
CA THR A 96 2.66 -1.76 21.62
C THR A 96 1.59 -0.94 22.34
N ALA A 97 1.17 0.20 21.77
CA ALA A 97 0.11 1.01 22.36
C ALA A 97 -1.25 0.30 22.35
N ARG A 98 -1.57 -0.49 21.31
CA ARG A 98 -2.81 -1.28 21.26
C ARG A 98 -2.79 -2.43 22.25
N GLU A 99 -1.67 -3.13 22.40
CA GLU A 99 -1.49 -4.21 23.37
C GLU A 99 -1.70 -3.71 24.79
N GLN A 100 -1.06 -2.59 25.16
CA GLN A 100 -1.22 -1.96 26.48
C GLN A 100 -2.64 -1.46 26.75
N HIS A 101 -3.36 -1.04 25.71
CA HIS A 101 -4.74 -0.56 25.85
C HIS A 101 -5.75 -1.70 26.07
N LEU A 102 -5.43 -2.91 25.59
CA LEU A 102 -6.32 -4.07 25.65
C LEU A 102 -5.97 -5.06 26.78
N SER A 103 -4.85 -4.86 27.46
CA SER A 103 -4.41 -5.60 28.66
C SER A 103 -5.00 -5.02 29.94
#